data_AF-A0A7X7I6Q8-F1
#
_entry.id   AF-A0A7X7I6Q8-F1
#
_cell.length_a   1.000
_cell.length_b   1.000
_cell.length_c   1.000
_cell.angle_alpha   90.00
_cell.angle_beta   90.00
_cell.angle_gamma   90.00
#
_symmetry.space_group_name_H-M   'P 1'
#
loop_
_entity.id
_entity.type
_entity.pdbx_description
1 polymer ?
#
loop_
_entity_poly.entity_id
_entity_poly.type
_entity_poly.pdbx_seq_one_letter_code
_entity_poly.pdbx_strand_id
1 'polypeptide(L)'
;PDGLLGVIPKMRRANRLIGSNMSFSKKSIYSINGFDEEFRLPAVGEDTDLAWRFKAVGLRLKSVRNLAIQYHLYHKECWSDKSENFARMLENRKQNRFYCIKGLNTVGPV
;
A
#
# COMPACT_ATOMS: atom_id res chain seq x y z
N PRO A 1 -4.37 21.42 -10.43
CA PRO A 1 -5.34 22.46 -10.83
C PRO A 1 -4.81 23.83 -10.43
N ASP A 2 -4.72 24.75 -11.40
CA ASP A 2 -4.03 26.03 -11.22
C ASP A 2 -4.99 27.19 -10.85
N GLY A 3 -6.30 26.90 -10.76
CA GLY A 3 -7.31 27.87 -10.32
C GLY A 3 -7.40 28.04 -8.80
N LEU A 4 -8.27 28.97 -8.37
CA LEU A 4 -8.49 29.38 -6.97
C LEU A 4 -8.75 28.21 -5.99
N LEU A 5 -9.41 27.15 -6.46
CA LEU A 5 -9.73 25.95 -5.67
C LEU A 5 -8.69 24.82 -5.80
N GLY A 6 -7.58 25.07 -6.51
CA GLY A 6 -6.52 24.12 -6.79
C GLY A 6 -5.78 23.58 -5.57
N VAL A 7 -5.92 24.25 -4.42
CA VAL A 7 -5.37 23.84 -3.12
C VAL A 7 -6.22 22.76 -2.42
N ILE A 8 -7.52 22.66 -2.73
CA ILE A 8 -8.44 21.74 -2.05
C ILE A 8 -7.98 20.28 -2.16
N PRO A 9 -7.58 19.76 -3.34
CA PRO A 9 -7.06 18.40 -3.44
C PRO A 9 -5.78 18.17 -2.63
N LYS A 10 -4.90 19.19 -2.53
CA LYS A 10 -3.63 19.11 -1.80
C LYS A 10 -3.82 19.01 -0.28
N MET A 11 -4.93 19.54 0.24
CA MET A 11 -5.29 19.50 1.67
C MET A 11 -5.93 18.18 2.09
N ARG A 12 -6.32 17.31 1.15
CA ARG A 12 -6.97 16.03 1.47
C ARG A 12 -5.97 15.06 2.09
N ARG A 13 -6.30 14.57 3.28
CA ARG A 13 -5.54 13.52 3.94
C ARG A 13 -5.89 12.16 3.34
N ALA A 14 -4.87 11.33 3.11
CA ALA A 14 -5.03 9.92 2.79
C ALA A 14 -4.62 9.11 4.03
N ASN A 15 -5.60 8.45 4.65
CA ASN A 15 -5.36 7.63 5.85
C ASN A 15 -5.26 6.15 5.53
N ARG A 16 -5.64 5.75 4.31
CA ARG A 16 -5.65 4.36 3.86
C ARG A 16 -5.13 4.30 2.44
N LEU A 17 -4.30 3.30 2.18
CA LEU A 17 -3.97 2.84 0.84
C LEU A 17 -4.85 1.63 0.57
N ILE A 18 -5.66 1.75 -0.47
CA ILE A 18 -6.40 0.67 -1.09
C ILE A 18 -5.90 0.72 -2.52
N GLY A 19 -5.33 -0.37 -3.02
CA GLY A 19 -4.51 -0.38 -4.22
C GLY A 19 -5.27 -0.10 -5.51
N SER A 20 -5.13 -1.00 -6.49
CA SER A 20 -5.47 -0.80 -7.90
C SER A 20 -4.57 0.20 -8.64
N ASN A 21 -4.22 1.36 -8.06
CA ASN A 21 -3.26 2.31 -8.63
C ASN A 21 -2.51 3.11 -7.55
N MET A 22 -1.19 3.05 -7.57
CA MET A 22 -0.32 3.80 -6.65
C MET A 22 1.05 4.10 -7.27
N SER A 23 1.80 5.01 -6.65
CA SER A 23 3.19 5.27 -7.02
C SER A 23 4.02 5.64 -5.80
N PHE A 24 5.30 5.33 -5.87
CA PHE A 24 6.32 5.67 -4.88
C PHE A 24 7.68 5.68 -5.57
N SER A 25 8.65 6.39 -4.98
CA SER A 25 10.01 6.41 -5.53
C SER A 25 10.71 5.06 -5.32
N LYS A 26 11.71 4.75 -6.17
CA LYS A 26 12.60 3.60 -5.97
C LYS A 26 13.22 3.62 -4.57
N LYS A 27 13.70 4.79 -4.12
CA LYS A 27 14.27 4.93 -2.77
C LYS A 27 13.27 4.55 -1.67
N SER A 28 12.00 4.94 -1.81
CA SER A 28 10.96 4.65 -0.84
C SER A 28 10.71 3.14 -0.72
N ILE A 29 10.50 2.44 -1.83
CA ILE A 29 10.18 1.00 -1.76
C ILE A 29 11.36 0.16 -1.27
N TYR A 30 12.60 0.55 -1.62
CA TYR A 30 13.80 -0.13 -1.12
C TYR A 30 14.02 0.09 0.38
N SER A 31 13.60 1.23 0.95
CA SER A 31 13.75 1.50 2.39
C SER A 31 12.95 0.56 3.30
N ILE A 32 11.99 -0.19 2.74
CA ILE A 32 11.16 -1.15 3.47
C ILE A 32 11.31 -2.58 2.94
N ASN A 33 12.27 -2.82 2.04
CA ASN A 33 12.47 -4.09 1.33
C ASN A 33 11.28 -4.52 0.43
N GLY A 34 10.50 -3.58 -0.10
CA GLY A 34 9.40 -3.92 -1.00
C GLY A 34 8.10 -4.35 -0.33
N PHE A 35 7.34 -5.16 -1.07
CA PHE A 35 6.16 -5.84 -0.58
C PHE A 35 6.57 -7.01 0.31
N ASP A 36 5.68 -7.41 1.20
CA ASP A 36 5.86 -8.60 2.02
C ASP A 36 5.37 -9.82 1.22
N GLU A 37 6.31 -10.59 0.69
CA GLU A 37 6.05 -11.75 -0.18
C GLU A 37 5.42 -12.93 0.59
N GLU A 38 5.19 -12.78 1.91
CA GLU A 38 4.43 -13.76 2.70
C GLU A 38 2.91 -13.58 2.54
N PHE A 39 2.45 -12.48 1.92
CA PHE A 39 1.04 -12.34 1.51
C PHE A 39 0.70 -13.20 0.28
N ARG A 40 -0.07 -14.27 0.52
CA ARG A 40 -0.46 -15.25 -0.53
C ARG A 40 -1.93 -15.22 -0.92
N LEU A 41 -2.81 -14.74 -0.04
CA LEU A 41 -4.24 -14.68 -0.30
C LEU A 41 -4.63 -13.31 -0.89
N PRO A 42 -5.68 -13.24 -1.72
CA PRO A 42 -6.14 -11.97 -2.26
C PRO A 42 -6.91 -11.13 -1.22
N ALA A 43 -7.33 -9.94 -1.66
CA ALA A 43 -8.32 -9.06 -1.04
C ALA A 43 -7.91 -8.17 0.15
N VAL A 44 -7.12 -8.64 1.13
CA VAL A 44 -6.81 -7.81 2.32
C VAL A 44 -5.35 -7.91 2.72
N GLY A 45 -4.79 -6.81 3.22
CA GLY A 45 -3.57 -6.80 4.00
C GLY A 45 -2.41 -6.14 3.29
N GLU A 46 -2.06 -6.60 2.08
CA GLU A 46 -0.79 -6.24 1.42
C GLU A 46 -0.64 -4.72 1.13
N ASP A 47 -1.59 -4.07 0.44
CA ASP A 47 -1.60 -2.60 0.29
C ASP A 47 -1.58 -1.84 1.63
N THR A 48 -2.33 -2.34 2.62
CA THR A 48 -2.49 -1.68 3.93
C THR A 48 -1.24 -1.86 4.80
N ASP A 49 -0.55 -2.99 4.65
CA ASP A 49 0.74 -3.29 5.24
C ASP A 49 1.81 -2.38 4.65
N LEU A 50 1.86 -2.25 3.32
CA LEU A 50 2.77 -1.33 2.61
C LEU A 50 2.63 0.12 3.11
N ALA A 51 1.40 0.62 3.22
CA ALA A 51 1.16 1.97 3.73
C ALA A 51 1.60 2.16 5.19
N TRP A 52 1.41 1.14 6.03
CA TRP A 52 1.90 1.16 7.40
C TRP A 52 3.44 1.20 7.45
N ARG A 53 4.12 0.37 6.64
CA ARG A 53 5.59 0.34 6.53
C ARG A 53 6.15 1.70 6.09
N PHE A 54 5.57 2.30 5.06
CA PHE A 54 5.95 3.65 4.63
C PHE A 54 5.81 4.69 5.74
N LYS A 55 4.71 4.62 6.50
CA LYS A 55 4.51 5.53 7.64
C LYS A 55 5.55 5.31 8.74
N ALA A 56 5.95 4.06 9.00
CA ALA A 56 6.97 3.73 9.99
C ALA A 56 8.35 4.31 9.64
N VAL A 57 8.68 4.44 8.35
CA VAL A 57 9.91 5.11 7.86
C VAL A 57 9.73 6.62 7.62
N GLY A 58 8.65 7.22 8.12
CA GLY A 58 8.42 8.67 8.09
C GLY A 58 7.80 9.20 6.79
N LEU A 59 7.43 8.33 5.84
CA LEU A 59 6.74 8.74 4.62
C LEU A 59 5.25 8.97 4.87
N ARG A 60 4.62 9.77 4.01
CA ARG A 60 3.21 10.14 4.13
C ARG A 60 2.47 9.84 2.83
N LEU A 61 1.27 9.29 2.95
CA LEU A 61 0.39 9.10 1.81
C LEU A 61 -0.09 10.45 1.26
N LYS A 62 -0.18 10.53 -0.06
CA LYS A 62 -0.73 11.67 -0.80
C LYS A 62 -1.90 11.19 -1.64
N SER A 63 -3.05 11.84 -1.51
CA SER A 63 -4.23 11.50 -2.31
C SER A 63 -4.20 12.21 -3.65
N VAL A 64 -4.50 11.49 -4.73
CA VAL A 64 -4.77 12.03 -6.08
C VAL A 64 -6.25 11.91 -6.46
N ARG A 65 -7.13 11.72 -5.47
CA ARG A 65 -8.58 11.61 -5.68
C ARG A 65 -9.11 12.86 -6.40
N ASN A 66 -9.86 12.64 -7.48
CA ASN A 66 -10.38 13.66 -8.40
C ASN A 66 -9.32 14.33 -9.30
N LEU A 67 -8.09 13.81 -9.35
CA LEU A 67 -7.04 14.27 -10.27
C LEU A 67 -6.62 13.17 -11.26
N ALA A 68 -6.57 11.92 -10.81
CA ALA A 68 -6.32 10.76 -11.65
C ALA A 68 -7.55 9.84 -11.60
N ILE A 69 -8.41 9.93 -12.61
CA ILE A 69 -9.63 9.12 -12.71
C ILE A 69 -9.24 7.72 -13.20
N GLN A 70 -9.70 6.68 -12.48
CA GLN A 70 -9.51 5.28 -12.84
C GLN A 70 -10.87 4.65 -13.11
N TYR A 71 -10.95 3.80 -14.13
CA TYR A 71 -12.11 2.95 -14.41
C TYR A 71 -11.78 1.52 -14.01
N HIS A 72 -12.64 0.91 -13.21
CA HIS A 72 -12.54 -0.50 -12.88
C HIS A 72 -13.38 -1.31 -13.88
N LEU A 73 -12.74 -2.25 -14.59
CA LEU A 73 -13.46 -3.13 -15.50
C LEU A 73 -14.33 -4.09 -14.70
N TYR A 74 -15.55 -4.33 -15.16
CA TYR A 74 -16.48 -5.22 -14.47
C TYR A 74 -15.95 -6.66 -14.50
N HIS A 75 -15.96 -7.31 -13.34
CA HIS A 75 -15.71 -8.73 -13.18
C HIS A 75 -16.51 -9.28 -11.98
N LYS A 76 -16.71 -10.60 -11.94
CA LYS A 76 -17.33 -11.26 -10.78
C LYS A 76 -16.44 -11.10 -9.55
N GLU A 77 -17.04 -10.74 -8.41
CA GLU A 77 -16.31 -10.61 -7.15
C GLU A 77 -15.77 -11.98 -6.70
N CYS A 78 -14.51 -12.00 -6.24
CA CYS A 78 -13.89 -13.17 -5.63
C CYS A 78 -13.72 -12.87 -4.13
N TRP A 79 -14.62 -13.42 -3.31
CA TRP A 79 -14.52 -13.34 -1.86
C TRP A 79 -13.73 -14.55 -1.37
N SER A 80 -12.49 -14.32 -0.92
CA SER A 80 -11.70 -15.32 -0.21
C SER A 80 -11.72 -15.04 1.29
N ASP A 81 -11.34 -16.03 2.10
CA ASP A 81 -10.98 -15.79 3.49
C ASP A 81 -9.82 -14.78 3.56
N LYS A 82 -9.92 -13.86 4.54
CA LYS A 82 -9.02 -12.73 4.78
C LYS A 82 -8.31 -12.84 6.13
N SER A 83 -8.70 -13.83 6.94
CA SER A 83 -8.25 -14.01 8.33
C SER A 83 -6.74 -14.09 8.42
N GLU A 84 -6.10 -14.90 7.57
CA GLU A 84 -4.66 -15.13 7.54
C GLU A 84 -3.87 -13.84 7.26
N ASN A 85 -4.21 -13.13 6.18
CA ASN A 85 -3.53 -11.89 5.82
C ASN A 85 -3.72 -10.81 6.90
N PHE A 86 -4.91 -10.74 7.49
CA PHE A 86 -5.19 -9.78 8.56
C PHE A 86 -4.38 -10.09 9.81
N ALA A 87 -4.32 -11.36 10.23
CA ALA A 87 -3.53 -11.81 11.37
C ALA A 87 -2.04 -11.50 11.16
N ARG A 88 -1.50 -11.78 9.98
CA ARG A 88 -0.09 -11.47 9.65
C ARG A 88 0.20 -9.97 9.70
N MET A 89 -0.67 -9.13 9.14
CA MET A 89 -0.54 -7.67 9.23
C MET A 89 -0.53 -7.19 10.69
N LEU A 90 -1.41 -7.73 11.54
CA LEU A 90 -1.44 -7.39 12.96
C LEU A 90 -0.14 -7.81 13.66
N GLU A 91 0.37 -8.99 13.34
CA GLU A 91 1.60 -9.51 13.93
C GLU A 91 2.82 -8.68 13.51
N ASN A 92 2.92 -8.30 12.23
CA ASN A 92 3.98 -7.38 11.76
C ASN A 92 3.94 -6.04 12.48
N ARG A 93 2.75 -5.48 12.71
CA ARG A 93 2.58 -4.23 13.46
C ARG A 93 2.98 -4.39 14.93
N LYS A 94 2.54 -5.47 15.58
CA LYS A 94 2.86 -5.78 16.98
C LYS A 94 4.38 -5.90 17.19
N GLN A 95 5.06 -6.52 16.23
CA GLN A 95 6.52 -6.69 16.27
C GLN A 95 7.30 -5.52 15.66
N ASN A 96 6.62 -4.46 15.21
CA ASN A 96 7.23 -3.32 14.51
C ASN A 96 8.13 -3.73 13.33
N ARG A 97 7.76 -4.80 12.62
CA ARG A 97 8.48 -5.32 11.44
C ARG A 97 8.17 -4.49 10.19
N PHE A 98 8.63 -3.25 10.16
CA PHE A 98 8.37 -2.37 9.01
C PHE A 98 9.27 -2.69 7.80
N TYR A 99 10.44 -3.28 8.00
CA TYR A 99 11.29 -3.82 6.93
C TYR A 99 10.90 -5.27 6.65
N CYS A 100 10.59 -5.62 5.39
CA CYS A 100 10.12 -6.98 5.06
C CYS A 100 11.22 -8.03 5.29
N ILE A 101 10.86 -9.15 5.91
CA ILE A 101 11.76 -10.31 6.04
C ILE A 101 11.90 -10.99 4.67
N LYS A 102 10.77 -11.22 3.99
CA LYS A 102 10.73 -11.66 2.59
C LYS A 102 10.20 -10.54 1.72
N GLY A 103 11.10 -9.97 0.94
CA GLY A 103 10.81 -8.85 0.05
C GLY A 103 11.81 -8.82 -1.11
N LEU A 104 12.14 -7.63 -1.61
CA LEU A 104 12.99 -7.42 -2.79
C LEU A 104 14.36 -8.13 -2.72
N ASN A 105 14.97 -8.17 -1.54
CA ASN A 105 16.29 -8.78 -1.37
C ASN A 105 16.23 -10.31 -1.16
N THR A 106 15.04 -10.89 -1.11
CA THR A 106 14.80 -12.30 -0.77
C THR A 106 14.19 -13.10 -1.92
N VAL A 107 13.69 -12.43 -2.96
CA VAL A 107 13.41 -13.06 -4.24
C VAL A 107 14.75 -13.40 -4.91
N GLY A 108 14.98 -14.70 -5.16
CA GLY A 108 16.09 -15.14 -6.02
C GLY A 108 15.98 -14.52 -7.42
N PRO A 109 17.03 -14.63 -8.26
CA PRO A 109 16.98 -14.09 -9.62
C PRO A 109 15.74 -14.64 -10.34
N VAL A 110 14.91 -13.73 -10.84
CA VAL A 110 13.80 -14.02 -11.76
C VAL A 110 14.31 -14.56 -13.07
#